data_AF-G3MLJ7-F1
#
_entry.id   AF-G3MLJ7-F1
#
_cell.length_a   1.000
_cell.length_b   1.000
_cell.length_c   1.000
_cell.angle_alpha   90.00
_cell.angle_beta   90.00
_cell.angle_gamma   90.00
#
_symmetry.space_group_name_H-M   'P 1'
#
loop_
_entity.id
_entity.type
_entity.pdbx_description
1 polymer ?
#
loop_
_entity_poly.entity_id
_entity_poly.type
_entity_poly.pdbx_seq_one_letter_code
_entity_poly.pdbx_strand_id
1 'polypeptide(L)'
;MESFLENVLKGPCKTQADYYEVLGCDELSTDEQLLCEYKVKALKFHPDKNPGNPEAAQEFQRIQDARDVLLDPEKRKKYDKWRKSGLSMPFQQYVNLNVTSLHWVTKKTKEPMLTERGYQASMETCMDSSGSFLSSWRSKEPADELLRKFRNYEI
;
A
#
# COMPACT_ATOMS: atom_id res chain seq x y z
N MET A 1 -1.94 27.78 36.52
CA MET A 1 -2.08 26.55 37.34
C MET A 1 -2.87 25.45 36.62
N GLU A 2 -3.62 25.76 35.57
CA GLU A 2 -4.40 24.77 34.79
C GLU A 2 -3.54 23.79 33.95
N SER A 3 -2.35 24.20 33.51
CA SER A 3 -1.45 23.35 32.71
C SER A 3 -0.84 22.16 33.48
N PHE A 4 -0.76 22.24 34.81
CA PHE A 4 -0.19 21.17 35.63
C PHE A 4 -1.17 20.02 35.82
N LEU A 5 -2.46 20.32 35.98
CA LEU A 5 -3.53 19.32 36.06
C LEU A 5 -3.74 18.63 34.69
N GLU A 6 -3.58 19.36 33.60
CA GLU A 6 -3.68 18.81 32.24
C GLU A 6 -2.53 17.82 31.95
N ASN A 7 -1.32 18.08 32.47
CA ASN A 7 -0.17 17.18 32.33
C ASN A 7 -0.21 15.94 33.26
N VAL A 8 -0.89 16.01 34.40
CA VAL A 8 -0.99 14.85 35.33
C VAL A 8 -2.02 13.82 34.86
N LEU A 9 -3.10 14.25 34.19
CA LEU A 9 -4.06 13.35 33.56
C LEU A 9 -3.54 12.76 32.25
N LYS A 10 -2.63 13.47 31.58
CA LYS A 10 -1.97 13.03 30.36
C LYS A 10 -0.75 12.18 30.72
N GLY A 11 -0.99 10.91 31.04
CA GLY A 11 0.07 9.90 31.18
C GLY A 11 1.02 9.88 29.97
N PRO A 12 2.21 9.25 30.04
CA PRO A 12 3.24 9.36 29.01
C PRO A 12 2.66 9.06 27.63
N CYS A 13 2.42 10.12 26.85
CA CYS A 13 1.80 10.01 25.54
C CYS A 13 2.79 9.33 24.60
N LYS A 14 2.30 8.32 23.90
CA LYS A 14 3.09 7.44 23.04
C LYS A 14 3.87 8.30 22.03
N THR A 15 5.08 7.88 21.70
CA THR A 15 6.05 8.57 20.82
C THR A 15 5.57 8.79 19.37
N GLN A 16 4.33 8.41 19.05
CA GLN A 16 3.65 8.71 17.79
C GLN A 16 2.31 9.36 18.14
N ALA A 17 2.11 10.60 17.70
CA ALA A 17 0.93 11.40 18.05
C ALA A 17 -0.35 10.74 17.51
N ASP A 18 -1.25 10.32 18.41
CA ASP A 18 -2.56 9.79 18.05
C ASP A 18 -3.41 10.92 17.43
N TYR A 19 -4.06 10.68 16.28
CA TYR A 19 -4.82 11.72 15.57
C TYR A 19 -6.03 12.24 16.36
N TYR A 20 -6.65 11.37 17.16
CA TYR A 20 -7.72 11.75 18.08
C TYR A 20 -7.21 12.74 19.14
N GLU A 21 -6.02 12.52 19.69
CA GLU A 21 -5.40 13.43 20.66
C GLU A 21 -4.96 14.75 20.03
N VAL A 22 -4.46 14.72 18.79
CA VAL A 22 -4.09 15.92 18.02
C VAL A 22 -5.30 16.82 17.81
N LEU A 23 -6.48 16.28 17.54
CA LEU A 23 -7.73 17.05 17.46
C LEU A 23 -8.39 17.28 18.82
N GLY A 24 -8.02 16.53 19.86
CA GLY A 24 -8.68 16.57 21.17
C GLY A 24 -10.09 15.98 21.14
N CYS A 25 -10.34 15.05 20.22
CA CYS A 25 -11.61 14.36 20.05
C CYS A 25 -11.50 12.93 20.59
N ASP A 26 -12.65 12.31 20.84
CA ASP A 26 -12.74 10.90 21.20
C ASP A 26 -13.01 10.02 19.96
N GLU A 27 -12.82 8.71 20.09
CA GLU A 27 -13.15 7.75 19.04
C GLU A 27 -14.65 7.72 18.70
N LEU A 28 -15.52 8.18 19.61
CA LEU A 28 -16.96 8.29 19.43
C LEU A 28 -17.42 9.65 18.87
N SER A 29 -16.51 10.60 18.65
CA SER A 29 -16.86 11.93 18.13
C SER A 29 -17.43 11.85 16.71
N THR A 30 -18.46 12.66 16.47
CA THR A 30 -19.13 12.81 15.17
C THR A 30 -18.33 13.69 14.22
N ASP A 31 -18.54 13.50 12.92
CA ASP A 31 -17.79 14.22 11.87
C ASP A 31 -17.94 15.75 11.98
N GLU A 32 -19.10 16.22 12.45
CA GLU A 32 -19.37 17.63 12.72
C GLU A 32 -18.49 18.19 13.86
N GLN A 33 -18.31 17.41 14.92
CA GLN A 33 -17.44 17.77 16.05
C GLN A 33 -15.98 17.81 15.59
N LEU A 34 -15.52 16.82 14.82
CA LEU A 34 -14.18 16.80 14.25
C LEU A 34 -13.91 18.05 13.41
N LEU A 35 -14.87 18.46 12.58
CA LEU A 35 -14.77 19.69 11.79
C LEU A 35 -14.77 20.95 12.65
N CYS A 36 -15.55 20.98 13.73
CA CYS A 36 -15.58 22.12 14.65
C CYS A 36 -14.23 22.29 15.36
N GLU A 37 -13.70 21.22 15.95
CA GLU A 37 -12.42 21.23 16.66
C GLU A 37 -11.25 21.56 15.72
N TYR A 38 -11.27 20.99 14.51
CA TYR A 38 -10.30 21.35 13.47
C TYR A 38 -10.31 22.85 13.18
N LYS A 39 -11.49 23.49 13.03
CA LYS A 39 -11.57 24.93 12.74
C LYS A 39 -10.96 25.75 13.87
N VAL A 40 -11.27 25.40 15.13
CA VAL A 40 -10.73 26.10 16.31
C VAL A 40 -9.20 25.99 16.35
N LYS A 41 -8.65 24.79 16.15
CA LYS A 41 -7.20 24.56 16.16
C LYS A 41 -6.49 25.17 14.96
N ALA A 42 -7.09 25.08 13.76
CA ALA A 42 -6.55 25.68 12.55
C ALA A 42 -6.42 27.19 12.69
N LEU A 43 -7.40 27.88 13.30
CA LEU A 43 -7.31 29.32 13.59
C LEU A 43 -6.22 29.65 14.61
N LYS A 44 -6.02 28.78 15.62
CA LYS A 44 -5.00 28.95 16.65
C LYS A 44 -3.59 28.81 16.09
N PHE A 45 -3.36 27.81 15.26
CA PHE A 45 -2.04 27.48 14.69
C PHE A 45 -1.86 27.97 13.25
N HIS A 46 -2.74 28.84 12.75
CA HIS A 46 -2.65 29.34 11.38
C HIS A 46 -1.32 30.07 11.14
N PRO A 47 -0.61 29.83 10.02
CA PRO A 47 0.68 30.45 9.74
C PRO A 47 0.61 31.98 9.63
N ASP A 48 -0.51 32.52 9.14
CA ASP A 48 -0.74 33.99 9.07
C ASP A 48 -0.76 34.66 10.45
N LYS A 49 -1.34 33.99 11.45
CA LYS A 49 -1.43 34.50 12.83
C LYS A 49 -0.16 34.26 13.64
N ASN A 50 0.66 33.30 13.21
CA ASN A 50 1.89 32.89 13.90
C ASN A 50 3.11 32.98 12.96
N PRO A 51 3.41 34.17 12.41
CA PRO A 51 4.54 34.33 11.52
C PRO A 51 5.84 34.04 12.28
N GLY A 52 6.68 33.16 11.72
CA GLY A 52 8.01 32.84 12.27
C GLY A 52 8.05 31.79 13.37
N ASN A 53 6.93 31.14 13.71
CA ASN A 53 6.93 30.01 14.63
C ASN A 53 6.93 28.66 13.87
N PRO A 54 8.06 27.93 13.80
CA PRO A 54 8.14 26.65 13.10
C PRO A 54 7.34 25.54 13.82
N GLU A 55 7.15 25.62 15.13
CA GLU A 55 6.36 24.64 15.89
C GLU A 55 4.88 24.75 15.53
N ALA A 56 4.36 25.98 15.36
CA ALA A 56 2.98 26.20 14.93
C ALA A 56 2.72 25.60 13.55
N ALA A 57 3.68 25.73 12.62
CA ALA A 57 3.57 25.13 11.29
C ALA A 57 3.58 23.59 11.34
N GLN A 58 4.44 22.99 12.18
CA GLN A 58 4.45 21.53 12.37
C GLN A 58 3.14 21.03 12.98
N GLU A 59 2.62 21.72 13.99
CA GLU A 59 1.36 21.34 14.64
C GLU A 59 0.18 21.50 13.69
N PHE A 60 0.16 22.56 12.89
CA PHE A 60 -0.85 22.76 11.85
C PHE A 60 -0.87 21.61 10.83
N GLN A 61 0.31 21.13 10.40
CA GLN A 61 0.40 19.98 9.51
C GLN A 61 -0.19 18.71 10.18
N ARG A 62 0.13 18.47 11.45
CA ARG A 62 -0.43 17.32 12.19
C ARG A 62 -1.94 17.41 12.32
N ILE A 63 -2.48 18.58 12.62
CA ILE A 63 -3.92 18.85 12.71
C ILE A 63 -4.59 18.59 11.35
N GLN A 64 -3.96 19.02 10.26
CA GLN A 64 -4.45 18.79 8.91
C GLN A 64 -4.47 17.29 8.57
N ASP A 65 -3.38 16.57 8.83
CA ASP A 65 -3.29 15.12 8.60
C ASP A 65 -4.35 14.37 9.43
N ALA A 66 -4.52 14.74 10.70
CA ALA A 66 -5.52 14.14 11.59
C ALA A 66 -6.93 14.33 11.05
N ARG A 67 -7.27 15.54 10.61
CA ARG A 67 -8.56 15.83 9.97
C ARG A 67 -8.76 14.94 8.75
N ASP A 68 -7.79 14.90 7.83
CA ASP A 68 -7.93 14.22 6.55
C ASP A 68 -8.09 12.70 6.68
N VAL A 69 -7.58 12.12 7.77
CA VAL A 69 -7.73 10.71 8.11
C VAL A 69 -9.05 10.42 8.82
N LEU A 70 -9.46 11.28 9.76
CA LEU A 70 -10.61 11.02 10.61
C LEU A 70 -11.95 11.39 9.95
N LEU A 71 -11.98 12.35 9.03
CA LEU A 71 -13.20 12.71 8.28
C LEU A 71 -13.60 11.67 7.24
N ASP A 72 -12.62 10.97 6.67
CA ASP A 72 -12.90 9.95 5.67
C ASP A 72 -13.18 8.61 6.37
N PRO A 73 -14.39 8.04 6.24
CA PRO A 73 -14.76 6.82 6.94
C PRO A 73 -13.89 5.62 6.53
N GLU A 74 -13.36 5.58 5.31
CA GLU A 74 -12.46 4.50 4.89
C GLU A 74 -11.08 4.65 5.52
N LYS A 75 -10.54 5.88 5.56
CA LYS A 75 -9.24 6.15 6.19
C LYS A 75 -9.31 5.98 7.70
N ARG A 76 -10.39 6.42 8.35
CA ARG A 76 -10.64 6.21 9.78
C ARG A 76 -10.64 4.72 10.12
N LYS A 77 -11.35 3.89 9.35
CA LYS A 77 -11.32 2.42 9.51
C LYS A 77 -9.92 1.83 9.37
N LYS A 78 -9.12 2.31 8.41
CA LYS A 78 -7.72 1.86 8.24
C LYS A 78 -6.85 2.28 9.41
N TYR A 79 -7.04 3.50 9.91
CA TYR A 79 -6.35 4.03 11.07
C TYR A 79 -6.67 3.23 12.34
N ASP A 80 -7.94 2.94 12.59
CA ASP A 80 -8.35 2.14 13.74
C ASP A 80 -7.78 0.71 13.69
N LYS A 81 -7.68 0.12 12.49
CA LYS A 81 -7.01 -1.19 12.29
C LYS A 81 -5.51 -1.12 12.60
N TRP A 82 -4.83 -0.10 12.08
CA TRP A 82 -3.40 0.13 12.34
C TRP A 82 -3.13 0.38 13.83
N ARG A 83 -3.99 1.14 14.50
CA ARG A 83 -3.89 1.41 15.94
C ARG A 83 -4.06 0.15 16.79
N LYS A 84 -4.99 -0.73 16.39
CA LYS A 84 -5.24 -2.02 17.06
C LYS A 84 -4.16 -3.07 16.78
N SER A 85 -3.44 -3.00 15.66
CA SER A 85 -2.42 -3.99 15.30
C SER A 85 -1.10 -3.82 16.05
N GLY A 86 -0.87 -2.70 16.73
CA GLY A 86 0.33 -2.46 17.55
C GLY A 86 1.63 -2.43 16.74
N LEU A 87 1.55 -2.12 15.44
CA LEU A 87 2.72 -2.07 14.57
C LEU A 87 3.61 -0.86 14.91
N SER A 88 4.92 -1.06 14.98
CA SER A 88 5.91 0.01 15.22
C SER A 88 6.23 0.83 13.95
N MET A 89 5.26 1.04 13.06
CA MET A 89 5.44 1.78 11.81
C MET A 89 4.48 2.97 11.76
N PRO A 90 4.87 4.12 11.20
CA PRO A 90 3.97 5.27 11.12
C PRO A 90 2.78 4.99 10.21
N PHE A 91 1.61 5.54 10.54
CA PHE A 91 0.37 5.31 9.79
C PHE A 91 0.49 5.71 8.31
N GLN A 92 1.21 6.81 8.01
CA GLN A 92 1.46 7.25 6.64
C GLN A 92 2.21 6.18 5.82
N GLN A 93 3.15 5.47 6.43
CA GLN A 93 3.80 4.34 5.78
C GLN A 93 2.81 3.18 5.59
N TYR A 94 1.96 2.90 6.58
CA TYR A 94 0.98 1.82 6.54
C TYR A 94 -0.03 1.97 5.38
N VAL A 95 -0.53 3.19 5.14
CA VAL A 95 -1.45 3.42 4.01
C VAL A 95 -0.77 3.25 2.65
N ASN A 96 0.52 3.55 2.56
CA ASN A 96 1.29 3.42 1.32
C ASN A 96 1.66 1.96 0.99
N LEU A 97 1.62 1.05 1.96
CA LEU A 97 1.94 -0.37 1.76
C LEU A 97 0.86 -1.17 0.99
N ASN A 98 -0.17 -0.53 0.42
CA ASN A 98 -1.29 -1.24 -0.22
C ASN A 98 -1.60 -0.86 -1.67
N VAL A 99 -0.73 -0.11 -2.38
CA VAL A 99 -0.83 0.08 -3.85
C VAL A 99 0.56 0.16 -4.50
N THR A 100 1.41 -0.82 -4.26
CA THR A 100 2.43 -1.18 -5.25
C THR A 100 2.14 -2.60 -5.69
N SER A 101 1.20 -2.67 -6.63
CA SER A 101 1.03 -3.82 -7.50
C SER A 101 2.41 -4.38 -7.83
N LEU A 102 2.62 -5.63 -7.44
CA LEU A 102 3.49 -6.54 -8.16
C LEU A 102 2.96 -6.59 -9.61
N HIS A 103 3.18 -5.55 -10.39
CA HIS A 103 2.61 -5.42 -11.74
C HIS A 103 3.21 -6.45 -12.71
N TRP A 104 4.25 -7.18 -12.27
CA TRP A 104 4.81 -8.36 -12.93
C TRP A 104 4.17 -9.69 -12.49
N VAL A 105 3.33 -9.73 -11.45
CA VAL A 105 2.68 -10.95 -10.94
C VAL A 105 1.27 -11.17 -11.48
N THR A 106 0.54 -10.13 -11.89
CA THR A 106 -0.76 -10.30 -12.54
C THR A 106 -0.63 -10.15 -14.05
N LYS A 107 -0.50 -11.26 -14.77
CA LYS A 107 -0.77 -11.29 -16.21
C LYS A 107 -2.23 -10.84 -16.39
N LYS A 108 -2.48 -9.68 -17.00
CA LYS A 108 -3.81 -9.40 -17.58
C LYS A 108 -4.00 -10.43 -18.69
N THR A 109 -4.64 -11.55 -18.39
CA THR A 109 -5.32 -12.34 -19.42
C THR A 109 -6.35 -11.40 -20.02
N LYS A 110 -5.98 -10.73 -21.12
CA LYS A 110 -6.99 -10.33 -22.11
C LYS A 110 -7.76 -11.60 -22.40
N GLU A 111 -9.08 -11.55 -22.32
CA GLU A 111 -9.94 -12.68 -22.63
C GLU A 111 -9.38 -13.42 -23.85
N PRO A 112 -9.22 -14.75 -23.79
CA PRO A 112 -8.70 -15.49 -24.94
C PRO A 112 -9.55 -15.09 -26.14
N MET A 113 -8.91 -14.51 -27.16
CA MET A 113 -9.50 -13.93 -28.37
C MET A 113 -10.08 -15.02 -29.31
N LEU A 114 -10.67 -16.07 -28.72
CA LEU A 114 -11.28 -17.20 -29.38
C LEU A 114 -12.68 -17.33 -28.78
N THR A 115 -13.55 -16.39 -29.13
CA THR A 115 -14.97 -16.72 -29.25
C THR A 115 -15.07 -17.74 -30.37
N GLU A 116 -15.47 -18.96 -30.01
CA GLU A 116 -15.72 -20.06 -30.93
C GLU A 116 -16.63 -19.60 -32.08
N ARG A 117 -16.04 -19.40 -33.26
CA ARG A 117 -16.77 -19.39 -34.52
C ARG A 117 -16.10 -20.41 -35.44
N GLY A 118 -16.64 -21.62 -35.34
CA GLY A 118 -16.49 -22.79 -36.21
C GLY A 118 -15.35 -22.79 -37.23
N TYR A 119 -14.36 -23.67 -37.00
CA TYR A 119 -13.56 -24.22 -38.09
C TYR A 119 -13.37 -25.72 -37.85
N GLN A 120 -14.15 -26.53 -38.56
CA GLN A 120 -13.97 -27.98 -38.60
C GLN A 120 -12.73 -28.28 -39.46
N ALA A 121 -11.58 -28.47 -38.82
CA ALA A 121 -10.41 -29.05 -39.47
C ALA A 121 -10.52 -30.58 -39.41
N SER A 122 -10.78 -31.18 -40.57
CA SER A 122 -10.79 -32.62 -40.82
C SER A 122 -9.44 -33.26 -40.49
N MET A 123 -9.44 -34.12 -39.48
CA MET A 123 -8.36 -35.06 -39.19
C MET A 123 -8.47 -36.26 -40.14
N GLU A 124 -7.56 -36.35 -41.11
CA GLU A 124 -7.34 -37.59 -41.86
C GLU A 124 -6.38 -38.48 -41.06
N THR A 125 -6.88 -39.65 -40.70
CA THR A 125 -6.14 -40.73 -40.04
C THR A 125 -5.19 -41.41 -41.02
N CYS A 126 -3.95 -41.65 -40.61
CA CYS A 126 -3.20 -42.81 -41.07
C CYS A 126 -2.19 -43.27 -39.99
N MET A 127 -2.53 -44.35 -39.29
CA MET A 127 -1.54 -45.24 -38.67
C MET A 127 -1.46 -46.48 -39.56
N ASP A 128 -0.27 -46.93 -39.92
CA ASP A 128 -0.06 -48.28 -40.42
C ASP A 128 0.75 -49.13 -39.44
N SER A 129 0.35 -50.39 -39.42
CA SER A 129 0.72 -51.43 -38.49
C SER A 129 2.00 -52.10 -38.95
N SER A 130 3.16 -51.49 -38.71
CA SER A 130 4.43 -52.18 -38.85
C SER A 130 5.45 -51.64 -37.85
N GLY A 131 5.55 -52.31 -36.70
CA GLY A 131 6.47 -51.95 -35.63
C GLY A 131 7.91 -51.88 -36.14
N SER A 132 8.45 -50.67 -36.21
CA SER A 132 9.89 -50.41 -36.33
C SER A 132 10.21 -49.03 -35.75
N PHE A 133 10.78 -49.04 -34.55
CA PHE A 133 11.30 -47.85 -33.88
C PHE A 133 12.68 -47.53 -34.49
N LEU A 134 12.68 -46.89 -35.67
CA LEU A 134 13.91 -46.44 -36.30
C LEU A 134 14.38 -45.15 -35.64
N SER A 135 15.29 -45.37 -34.68
CA SER A 135 16.21 -44.44 -34.04
C SER A 135 16.64 -43.27 -34.92
N SER A 136 16.74 -42.08 -34.32
CA SER A 136 17.99 -41.29 -34.29
C SER A 136 17.73 -39.79 -34.14
N TRP A 137 17.49 -39.35 -32.91
CA TRP A 137 17.94 -38.01 -32.47
C TRP A 137 18.62 -38.17 -31.11
N ARG A 138 19.66 -39.01 -31.09
CA ARG A 138 20.64 -39.06 -30.01
C ARG A 138 21.91 -38.33 -30.46
N SER A 139 22.23 -37.28 -29.71
CA SER A 139 23.44 -36.44 -29.79
C SER A 139 23.37 -35.42 -30.93
N LYS A 140 23.74 -34.15 -30.76
CA LYS A 140 24.73 -33.59 -29.85
C LYS A 140 24.58 -32.07 -29.91
N GLU A 141 24.43 -31.39 -28.77
CA GLU A 141 25.08 -30.10 -28.53
C GLU A 141 24.98 -29.74 -27.03
N PRO A 142 26.11 -29.46 -26.37
CA PRO A 142 26.18 -29.39 -24.91
C PRO A 142 25.62 -28.08 -24.38
N ALA A 143 24.66 -28.17 -23.46
CA ALA A 143 24.13 -27.04 -22.69
C ALA A 143 25.21 -26.23 -21.94
N ASP A 144 26.43 -26.77 -21.82
CA ASP A 144 27.54 -26.18 -21.09
C ASP A 144 28.23 -25.01 -21.82
N GLU A 145 28.07 -24.87 -23.14
CA GLU A 145 28.73 -23.77 -23.86
C GLU A 145 28.02 -22.43 -23.66
N LEU A 146 26.68 -22.44 -23.64
CA LEU A 146 25.87 -21.24 -23.39
C LEU A 146 25.98 -20.77 -21.93
N LEU A 147 26.01 -21.72 -20.98
CA LEU A 147 26.21 -21.42 -19.56
C LEU A 147 27.61 -20.86 -19.26
N ARG A 148 28.62 -21.28 -20.03
CA ARG A 148 30.00 -20.78 -19.89
C ARG A 148 30.19 -19.38 -20.49
N LYS A 149 29.54 -19.07 -21.63
CA LYS A 149 29.51 -17.70 -22.21
C LYS A 149 28.81 -16.70 -21.30
N PHE A 150 27.84 -17.13 -20.51
CA PHE A 150 27.12 -16.29 -19.55
C PHE A 150 27.89 -16.02 -18.25
N ARG A 151 28.86 -16.87 -17.89
CA ARG A 151 29.58 -16.75 -16.62
C ARG A 151 30.85 -15.92 -16.73
N ASN A 152 31.42 -15.83 -17.93
CA ASN A 152 32.63 -15.06 -18.20
C ASN A 152 32.31 -13.85 -19.09
N TYR A 153 31.45 -12.94 -18.63
CA TYR A 153 31.37 -11.61 -19.24
C TYR A 153 32.68 -10.86 -18.96
N GLU A 154 33.61 -10.90 -19.91
CA GLU A 154 34.59 -9.82 -20.08
C GLU A 154 33.86 -8.64 -20.75
N ILE A 155 34.12 -7.42 -20.26
CA ILE A 155 33.59 -6.15 -20.81
C ILE A 155 34.22 -5.89 -22.17
#